data_AF-A0A963S8F9-F1
#
_entry.id   AF-A0A963S8F9-F1
#
_cell.length_a   1.000
_cell.length_b   1.000
_cell.length_c   1.000
_cell.angle_alpha   90.00
_cell.angle_beta   90.00
_cell.angle_gamma   90.00
#
_symmetry.space_group_name_H-M   'P 1'
#
loop_
_entity.id
_entity.type
_entity.pdbx_description
1 polymer ?
#
loop_
_entity_poly.entity_id
_entity_poly.type
_entity_poly.pdbx_seq_one_letter_code
_entity_poly.pdbx_strand_id
1 'polypeptide(L)'
;MNKETTIAIPADPNDPEDFDVSVAGVERAHMGRRFRVLRHRLGMSQTAFAEAFGIPVANLRQYELARHMPPPAVRAYLTVIEAEPDMVRRVIGG
;
A
#
# COMPACT_ATOMS: atom_id res chain seq x y z
N MET A 1 18.61 -14.32 -4.45
CA MET A 1 17.38 -15.12 -4.30
C MET A 1 16.21 -14.29 -4.81
N ASN A 2 15.37 -14.83 -5.69
CA ASN A 2 14.24 -14.09 -6.26
C ASN A 2 13.09 -14.04 -5.24
N LYS A 3 12.74 -12.84 -4.75
CA LYS A 3 11.70 -12.66 -3.72
C LYS A 3 10.29 -13.02 -4.20
N GLU A 4 10.04 -12.97 -5.50
CA GLU A 4 8.75 -13.35 -6.07
C GLU A 4 8.50 -14.85 -5.98
N THR A 5 9.56 -15.67 -6.03
CA THR A 5 9.46 -17.14 -5.96
C THR A 5 9.85 -17.71 -4.59
N THR A 6 10.33 -16.88 -3.68
CA THR A 6 10.65 -17.33 -2.31
C THR A 6 9.37 -17.34 -1.49
N ILE A 7 8.92 -18.51 -1.05
CA ILE A 7 7.72 -18.65 -0.23
C ILE A 7 8.00 -18.21 1.21
N ALA A 8 7.16 -17.32 1.73
CA ALA A 8 7.23 -16.81 3.10
C ALA A 8 6.17 -17.44 4.00
N ILE A 9 4.97 -17.69 3.45
CA ILE A 9 3.88 -18.38 4.12
C ILE A 9 3.44 -19.51 3.18
N PRO A 10 3.63 -20.79 3.56
CA PRO A 10 3.17 -21.91 2.75
C PRO A 10 1.65 -22.03 2.82
N ALA A 11 1.04 -22.56 1.75
CA ALA A 11 -0.38 -22.92 1.72
C ALA A 11 -0.72 -23.99 2.76
N ASP A 12 -1.95 -23.96 3.30
CA ASP A 12 -2.50 -25.02 4.14
C ASP A 12 -2.82 -26.25 3.28
N PRO A 13 -2.19 -27.42 3.53
CA PRO A 13 -2.46 -28.64 2.77
C PRO A 13 -3.91 -29.16 2.93
N ASN A 14 -4.69 -28.66 3.90
CA ASN A 14 -6.07 -29.07 4.12
C ASN A 14 -7.10 -28.11 3.50
N ASP A 15 -6.67 -26.98 2.93
CA ASP A 15 -7.52 -26.04 2.22
C ASP A 15 -7.15 -26.02 0.72
N PRO A 16 -7.97 -26.63 -0.15
CA PRO A 16 -7.67 -26.70 -1.58
C PRO A 16 -7.75 -25.33 -2.29
N GLU A 17 -8.30 -24.30 -1.64
CA GLU A 17 -8.36 -22.94 -2.17
C GLU A 17 -7.22 -22.04 -1.66
N ASP A 18 -6.46 -22.49 -0.65
CA ASP A 18 -5.32 -21.74 -0.12
C ASP A 18 -4.11 -21.80 -1.06
N PHE A 19 -3.23 -20.81 -0.96
CA PHE A 19 -2.09 -20.65 -1.85
C PHE A 19 -0.86 -20.08 -1.14
N ASP A 20 0.32 -20.45 -1.66
CA ASP A 20 1.57 -19.96 -1.14
C ASP A 20 1.69 -18.44 -1.27
N VAL A 21 2.11 -17.76 -0.20
CA VAL A 21 2.42 -16.33 -0.24
C VAL A 21 3.92 -16.15 -0.30
N SER A 22 4.40 -15.51 -1.37
CA SER A 22 5.81 -15.18 -1.52
C SER A 22 6.24 -14.03 -0.58
N VAL A 23 7.55 -13.91 -0.35
CA VAL A 23 8.14 -12.77 0.39
C VAL A 23 7.70 -11.44 -0.24
N ALA A 24 7.72 -11.34 -1.57
CA ALA A 24 7.24 -10.15 -2.27
C ALA A 24 5.72 -9.92 -2.08
N GLY A 25 4.93 -10.98 -1.99
CA GLY A 25 3.50 -10.91 -1.64
C GLY A 25 3.29 -10.31 -0.25
N VAL A 26 4.04 -10.80 0.75
CA VAL A 26 4.01 -10.27 2.13
C VAL A 26 4.43 -8.79 2.17
N GLU A 27 5.51 -8.43 1.47
CA GLU A 27 5.99 -7.04 1.39
C GLU A 27 4.92 -6.11 0.77
N ARG A 28 4.25 -6.54 -0.31
CA ARG A 28 3.14 -5.80 -0.92
C ARG A 28 1.95 -5.67 0.03
N ALA A 29 1.58 -6.73 0.73
CA ALA A 29 0.47 -6.73 1.69
C ALA A 29 0.73 -5.74 2.85
N HIS A 30 1.95 -5.72 3.40
CA HIS A 30 2.33 -4.75 4.43
C HIS A 30 2.29 -3.31 3.90
N MET A 31 2.79 -3.06 2.70
CA MET A 31 2.76 -1.73 2.09
C MET A 31 1.32 -1.26 1.84
N GLY A 32 0.46 -2.11 1.27
CA GLY A 32 -0.95 -1.80 1.08
C GLY A 32 -1.70 -1.53 2.40
N ARG A 33 -1.34 -2.25 3.46
CA ARG A 33 -1.86 -1.99 4.81
C ARG A 33 -1.44 -0.62 5.34
N ARG A 34 -0.21 -0.15 5.09
CA ARG A 34 0.23 1.20 5.51
C ARG A 34 -0.65 2.30 4.91
N PHE A 35 -0.93 2.22 3.60
CA PHE A 35 -1.86 3.14 2.93
C PHE A 35 -3.24 3.14 3.59
N ARG A 36 -3.83 1.94 3.78
CA ARG A 36 -5.16 1.82 4.42
C ARG A 36 -5.16 2.43 5.82
N VAL A 37 -4.19 2.06 6.67
CA VAL A 37 -4.11 2.54 8.05
C VAL A 37 -3.99 4.05 8.09
N LEU A 38 -3.11 4.65 7.28
CA LEU A 38 -2.96 6.10 7.23
C LEU A 38 -4.23 6.79 6.77
N ARG A 39 -4.83 6.31 5.67
CA ARG A 39 -6.07 6.86 5.12
C ARG A 39 -7.22 6.80 6.13
N HIS A 40 -7.38 5.67 6.82
CA HIS A 40 -8.40 5.52 7.87
C HIS A 40 -8.12 6.40 9.09
N ARG A 41 -6.85 6.54 9.51
CA ARG A 41 -6.43 7.46 10.58
C ARG A 41 -6.77 8.91 10.26
N LEU A 42 -6.68 9.30 8.98
CA LEU A 42 -7.05 10.64 8.50
C LEU A 42 -8.55 10.79 8.22
N GLY A 43 -9.36 9.74 8.40
CA GLY A 43 -10.81 9.79 8.17
C GLY A 43 -11.22 9.96 6.71
N MET A 44 -10.38 9.54 5.76
CA MET A 44 -10.57 9.81 4.33
C MET A 44 -11.10 8.60 3.54
N SER A 45 -11.94 8.87 2.53
CA SER A 45 -12.22 7.91 1.46
C SER A 45 -10.99 7.72 0.57
N GLN A 46 -10.97 6.68 -0.28
CA GLN A 46 -9.88 6.50 -1.25
C GLN A 46 -9.75 7.69 -2.20
N THR A 47 -10.87 8.26 -2.66
CA THR A 47 -10.88 9.44 -3.54
C THR A 47 -10.33 10.68 -2.83
N ALA A 48 -10.80 10.96 -1.61
CA ALA A 48 -10.33 12.11 -0.85
C ALA A 48 -8.83 12.03 -0.53
N PHE A 49 -8.32 10.84 -0.19
CA PHE A 49 -6.89 10.62 0.03
C PHE A 49 -6.09 10.79 -1.27
N ALA A 50 -6.58 10.22 -2.36
CA ALA A 50 -5.97 10.34 -3.68
C ALA A 50 -5.82 11.81 -4.11
N GLU A 51 -6.89 12.59 -3.97
CA GLU A 51 -6.92 14.02 -4.29
C GLU A 51 -6.01 14.83 -3.36
N ALA A 52 -6.10 14.62 -2.05
CA ALA A 52 -5.34 15.37 -1.05
C ALA A 52 -3.82 15.20 -1.17
N PHE A 53 -3.36 14.06 -1.69
CA PHE A 53 -1.94 13.72 -1.77
C PHE A 53 -1.43 13.53 -3.19
N GLY A 54 -2.25 13.76 -4.23
CA GLY A 54 -1.80 13.63 -5.63
C GLY A 54 -1.43 12.19 -6.04
N ILE A 55 -2.09 11.19 -5.47
CA ILE A 55 -1.90 9.78 -5.84
C ILE A 55 -3.11 9.35 -6.66
N PRO A 56 -2.97 8.92 -7.93
CA PRO A 56 -4.11 8.49 -8.73
C PRO A 56 -4.94 7.42 -8.01
N VAL A 57 -6.26 7.61 -7.90
CA VAL A 57 -7.15 6.72 -7.14
C VAL A 57 -7.08 5.26 -7.62
N ALA A 58 -6.91 5.06 -8.94
CA ALA A 58 -6.71 3.75 -9.52
C ALA A 58 -5.44 3.06 -8.96
N ASN A 59 -4.34 3.79 -8.84
CA ASN A 59 -3.09 3.29 -8.28
C ASN A 59 -3.24 3.02 -6.78
N LEU A 60 -3.83 3.95 -6.02
CA LEU A 60 -4.09 3.76 -4.59
C LEU A 60 -4.87 2.47 -4.35
N ARG A 61 -5.89 2.18 -5.15
CA ARG A 61 -6.66 0.94 -5.06
C ARG A 61 -5.80 -0.30 -5.28
N GLN A 62 -4.93 -0.29 -6.30
CA GLN A 62 -4.02 -1.40 -6.57
C GLN A 62 -3.02 -1.61 -5.42
N TYR A 63 -2.57 -0.52 -4.78
CA TYR A 63 -1.65 -0.57 -3.66
C TYR A 63 -2.33 -1.12 -2.41
N GLU A 64 -3.51 -0.62 -2.05
CA GLU A 64 -4.26 -1.07 -0.88
C GLU A 64 -4.69 -2.55 -0.99
N LEU A 65 -4.96 -3.03 -2.22
CA LEU A 65 -5.25 -4.43 -2.53
C LEU A 65 -4.00 -5.31 -2.70
N ALA A 66 -2.80 -4.77 -2.48
CA ALA A 66 -1.52 -5.48 -2.63
C ALA A 66 -1.26 -6.08 -4.03
N ARG A 67 -1.98 -5.61 -5.06
CA ARG A 67 -1.80 -6.11 -6.44
C ARG A 67 -0.48 -5.62 -7.03
N HIS A 68 -0.10 -4.38 -6.72
CA HIS A 68 1.15 -3.77 -7.19
C HIS A 68 1.94 -3.19 -6.02
N MET A 69 3.27 -3.33 -6.10
CA MET A 69 4.18 -2.59 -5.22
C MET A 69 4.25 -1.13 -5.70
N PRO A 70 3.98 -0.13 -4.84
CA PRO A 70 4.14 1.26 -5.23
C PRO A 70 5.60 1.55 -5.62
N PRO A 71 5.87 2.42 -6.61
CA PRO A 71 7.22 2.82 -6.98
C PRO A 71 8.01 3.39 -5.77
N PRO A 72 9.35 3.33 -5.77
CA PRO A 72 10.18 3.83 -4.67
C PRO A 72 9.82 5.25 -4.22
N ALA A 73 9.58 6.17 -5.17
CA ALA A 73 9.20 7.55 -4.89
C ALA A 73 7.87 7.63 -4.11
N VAL A 74 6.88 6.82 -4.47
CA VAL A 74 5.57 6.77 -3.79
C VAL A 74 5.71 6.22 -2.36
N ARG A 75 6.60 5.26 -2.14
CA ARG A 75 6.88 4.72 -0.79
C ARG A 75 7.60 5.73 0.11
N ALA A 76 8.57 6.46 -0.45
CA ALA A 76 9.26 7.54 0.24
C ALA A 76 8.25 8.66 0.58
N TYR A 77 7.43 9.04 -0.40
CA TYR A 77 6.39 10.04 -0.22
C TYR A 77 5.36 9.65 0.84
N LEU A 78 4.93 8.38 0.90
CA LEU A 78 4.05 7.90 1.97
C LEU A 78 4.66 8.13 3.35
N THR A 79 5.98 7.96 3.50
CA THR A 79 6.67 8.21 4.78
C THR A 79 6.60 9.70 5.17
N VAL A 80 6.66 10.60 4.19
CA VAL A 80 6.47 12.05 4.43
C VAL A 80 5.02 12.35 4.84
N ILE A 81 4.03 11.75 4.18
CA ILE A 81 2.61 11.93 4.54
C ILE A 81 2.32 11.38 5.95
N GLU A 82 2.93 10.25 6.31
CA GLU A 82 2.75 9.65 7.64
C GLU A 82 3.24 10.56 8.76
N ALA A 83 4.32 11.32 8.51
CA ALA A 83 4.94 12.24 9.45
C ALA A 83 4.23 13.61 9.49
N GLU A 84 3.95 14.20 8.33
CA GLU A 84 3.50 15.60 8.22
C GLU A 84 2.32 15.76 7.24
N PRO A 85 1.16 15.11 7.49
CA PRO A 85 0.05 15.08 6.53
C PRO A 85 -0.53 16.46 6.23
N ASP A 86 -0.55 17.37 7.22
CA ASP A 86 -1.11 18.71 7.06
C ASP A 86 -0.21 19.62 6.22
N MET A 87 1.11 19.48 6.39
CA MET A 87 2.08 20.19 5.57
C MET A 87 1.98 19.75 4.12
N VAL A 88 1.96 18.44 3.87
CA VAL A 88 1.86 17.91 2.50
C VAL A 88 0.56 18.39 1.83
N ARG A 89 -0.58 18.31 2.53
CA ARG A 89 -1.87 18.80 1.98
C ARG A 89 -1.81 20.28 1.62
N ARG A 90 -1.14 21.10 2.44
CA ARG A 90 -0.97 22.53 2.16
C ARG A 90 -0.11 22.79 0.93
N VAL A 91 0.92 21.97 0.71
CA VAL A 91 1.83 22.10 -0.43
C VAL A 91 1.20 21.62 -1.74
N ILE A 92 0.38 20.56 -1.70
CA ILE A 92 -0.27 19.99 -2.88
C ILE A 92 -1.57 20.73 -3.23
N GLY A 93 -2.30 21.22 -2.24
CA GLY A 93 -3.57 21.94 -2.41
C GLY A 93 -3.45 23.44 -2.67
N GLY A 94 -2.23 23.97 -2.80
CA GLY A 94 -1.96 25.32 -3.31
C GLY A 94 -1.62 25.28 -4.79
#